data_AF-A0A354K6F5-F1
#
_entry.id   AF-A0A354K6F5-F1
#
_cell.length_a   1.000
_cell.length_b   1.000
_cell.length_c   1.000
_cell.angle_alpha   90.00
_cell.angle_beta   90.00
_cell.angle_gamma   90.00
#
_symmetry.space_group_name_H-M   'P 1'
#
loop_
_entity.id
_entity.type
_entity.pdbx_description
1 polymer ?
#
loop_
_entity_poly.entity_id
_entity_poly.type
_entity_poly.pdbx_seq_one_letter_code
_entity_poly.pdbx_strand_id
1 'polypeptide(L)'
;MSNRNQSAAAGVGAADLLNQMKEGAASLKENLRTQNGKRFLFVVQFLLSLVNLFYLRGVIRMAYYSMYYRLEIPSENSGRYCFLVTLACIFFGAIMIFTRRQIVTRLVILCAMPFYLPIFLFNYRYLVLVIPLALLLLVTYLASGTPEGPKTILGAVFIGLYIIGAFVFLTVQSILQPATTETVIRRDVTPAGTYRFSIVQELDQADGNTFVAIEPNTSDIEYDHSKWFAKGYTKEVYRERPLRKEFDANWITKTRAEITRELIANNPNTTFTLNAEQMKILGRDVGYGETFKISALSMPQRHKLGLANEDDSIDRRIGKFLRKELVPKDYEVTLTFDEMVALGLNPTCEIRLSKMTDDELAALGVPEENEVLIVNGKTVFRQYVAELERTFWESSRSFTAFMESNNVPEVHPEGVEIPEPETTETTTETTSTTESSETTETTAVTTTG
;
A
#
# COMPACT_ATOMS: atom_id res chain seq x y z
N MET A 1 -46.60 12.79 60.35
CA MET A 1 -45.51 11.81 60.56
C MET A 1 -45.41 10.97 59.30
N SER A 2 -44.21 10.67 58.82
CA SER A 2 -43.86 9.90 57.59
C SER A 2 -43.42 10.76 56.40
N ASN A 3 -42.12 11.12 56.38
CA ASN A 3 -41.28 11.28 55.18
C ASN A 3 -39.88 11.83 55.55
N ARG A 4 -39.18 11.17 56.48
CA ARG A 4 -37.77 11.49 56.77
C ARG A 4 -36.82 10.27 56.78
N ASN A 5 -37.32 9.07 56.45
CA ASN A 5 -36.54 7.83 56.56
C ASN A 5 -36.12 7.20 55.23
N GLN A 6 -36.44 7.80 54.06
CA GLN A 6 -36.08 7.20 52.76
C GLN A 6 -34.73 7.66 52.18
N SER A 7 -34.16 8.80 52.60
CA SER A 7 -32.84 9.24 52.08
C SER A 7 -31.64 8.62 52.80
N ALA A 8 -31.84 7.92 53.92
CA ALA A 8 -30.79 7.23 54.65
C ALA A 8 -30.51 5.82 54.10
N ALA A 9 -31.45 5.20 53.38
CA ALA A 9 -31.32 3.83 52.90
C ALA A 9 -30.46 3.68 51.63
N ALA A 10 -30.39 4.71 50.78
CA ALA A 10 -29.60 4.67 49.53
C ALA A 10 -28.08 4.88 49.76
N GLY A 11 -27.70 5.64 50.80
CA GLY A 11 -26.30 5.87 51.16
C GLY A 11 -25.63 4.69 51.85
N VAL A 12 -26.42 3.84 52.53
CA VAL A 12 -25.92 2.65 53.24
C VAL A 12 -25.47 1.58 52.24
N GLY A 13 -26.21 1.35 51.14
CA GLY A 13 -25.87 0.31 50.16
C GLY A 13 -24.57 0.56 49.37
N ALA A 14 -24.26 1.82 49.03
CA ALA A 14 -23.01 2.15 48.33
C ALA A 14 -21.77 2.07 49.24
N ALA A 15 -21.92 2.46 50.51
CA ALA A 15 -20.87 2.33 51.51
C ALA A 15 -20.61 0.85 51.86
N ASP A 16 -21.65 0.03 51.92
CA ASP A 16 -21.56 -1.40 52.20
C ASP A 16 -20.94 -2.17 51.02
N LEU A 17 -21.28 -1.81 49.78
CA LEU A 17 -20.60 -2.30 48.57
C LEU A 17 -19.11 -1.94 48.55
N LEU A 18 -18.76 -0.71 48.91
CA LEU A 18 -17.36 -0.27 49.01
C LEU A 18 -16.58 -1.01 50.10
N ASN A 19 -17.21 -1.30 51.23
CA ASN A 19 -16.60 -2.09 52.30
C ASN A 19 -16.45 -3.55 51.90
N GLN A 20 -17.45 -4.17 51.26
CA GLN A 20 -17.33 -5.52 50.70
C GLN A 20 -16.23 -5.61 49.63
N MET A 21 -16.09 -4.60 48.76
CA MET A 21 -14.99 -4.56 47.79
C MET A 21 -13.63 -4.40 48.45
N LYS A 22 -13.53 -3.61 49.53
CA LYS A 22 -12.29 -3.46 50.32
C LYS A 22 -11.91 -4.74 51.05
N GLU A 23 -12.87 -5.42 51.67
CA GLU A 23 -12.67 -6.70 52.36
C GLU A 23 -12.35 -7.83 51.37
N GLY A 24 -13.02 -7.84 50.21
CA GLY A 24 -12.68 -8.70 49.08
C GLY A 24 -11.26 -8.46 48.58
N ALA A 25 -10.83 -7.21 48.43
CA ALA A 25 -9.46 -6.87 48.03
C ALA A 25 -8.42 -7.24 49.12
N ALA A 26 -8.75 -7.08 50.40
CA ALA A 26 -7.88 -7.42 51.53
C ALA A 26 -7.66 -8.93 51.65
N SER A 27 -8.73 -9.72 51.58
CA SER A 27 -8.67 -11.19 51.59
C SER A 27 -7.96 -11.75 50.37
N LEU A 28 -8.17 -11.15 49.18
CA LEU A 28 -7.44 -11.53 47.96
C LEU A 28 -5.94 -11.25 48.10
N LYS A 29 -5.57 -10.10 48.67
CA LYS A 29 -4.17 -9.71 48.94
C LYS A 29 -3.48 -10.67 49.91
N GLU A 30 -4.21 -11.14 50.93
CA GLU A 30 -3.69 -12.11 51.91
C GLU A 30 -3.49 -13.49 51.28
N ASN A 31 -4.47 -13.97 50.50
CA ASN A 31 -4.37 -15.22 49.76
C ASN A 31 -3.25 -15.22 48.71
N LEU A 32 -3.01 -14.09 48.03
CA LEU A 32 -1.90 -13.89 47.08
C LEU A 32 -0.52 -13.91 47.74
N ARG A 33 -0.44 -13.71 49.07
CA ARG A 33 0.83 -13.73 49.82
C ARG A 33 1.32 -15.15 50.12
N THR A 34 0.41 -16.13 50.11
CA THR A 34 0.73 -17.56 50.28
C THR A 34 1.53 -18.12 49.08
N GLN A 35 2.26 -19.21 49.29
CA GLN A 35 3.05 -19.84 48.21
C GLN A 35 2.16 -20.34 47.06
N ASN A 36 0.95 -20.83 47.38
CA ASN A 36 -0.05 -21.24 46.41
C ASN A 36 -0.63 -20.02 45.66
N GLY A 37 -0.84 -18.89 46.35
CA GLY A 37 -1.23 -17.62 45.75
C GLY A 37 -0.20 -17.05 44.77
N LYS A 38 1.10 -17.16 45.08
CA LYS A 38 2.18 -16.77 44.15
C LYS A 38 2.23 -17.65 42.90
N ARG A 39 2.04 -18.97 43.05
CA ARG A 39 1.95 -19.90 41.91
C ARG A 39 0.71 -19.62 41.06
N PHE A 40 -0.43 -19.37 41.69
CA PHE A 40 -1.66 -18.99 41.00
C PHE A 40 -1.49 -17.68 40.23
N LEU A 41 -0.92 -16.64 40.84
CA LEU A 41 -0.64 -15.37 40.17
C LEU A 41 0.31 -15.55 38.98
N PHE A 42 1.31 -16.40 39.12
CA PHE A 42 2.22 -16.74 38.03
C PHE A 42 1.49 -17.41 36.86
N VAL A 43 0.61 -18.39 37.13
CA VAL A 43 -0.21 -19.05 36.10
C VAL A 43 -1.17 -18.08 35.44
N VAL A 44 -1.84 -17.22 36.21
CA VAL A 44 -2.74 -16.17 35.67
C VAL A 44 -1.97 -15.21 34.77
N GLN A 45 -0.81 -14.73 35.20
CA GLN A 45 0.05 -13.86 34.38
C GLN A 45 0.53 -14.55 33.11
N PHE A 46 0.85 -15.84 33.17
CA PHE A 46 1.23 -16.61 32.01
C PHE A 46 0.07 -16.75 31.01
N LEU A 47 -1.12 -17.14 31.47
CA LEU A 47 -2.31 -17.22 30.62
C LEU A 47 -2.67 -15.87 30.00
N LEU A 48 -2.62 -14.79 30.79
CA LEU A 48 -2.88 -13.45 30.29
C LEU A 48 -1.79 -12.98 29.30
N SER A 49 -0.55 -13.48 29.43
CA SER A 49 0.52 -13.17 28.48
C SER A 49 0.30 -13.78 27.10
N LEU A 50 -0.46 -14.88 27.00
CA LEU A 50 -0.85 -15.45 25.71
C LEU A 50 -1.85 -14.55 24.97
N VAL A 51 -2.66 -13.77 25.69
CA VAL A 51 -3.56 -12.78 25.08
C VAL A 51 -2.77 -11.72 24.31
N ASN A 52 -1.54 -11.40 24.73
CA ASN A 52 -0.68 -10.47 24.00
C ASN A 52 -0.23 -10.99 22.63
N LEU A 53 -0.35 -12.30 22.34
CA LEU A 53 -0.12 -12.82 20.98
C LEU A 53 -1.20 -12.33 20.00
N PHE A 54 -2.44 -12.14 20.46
CA PHE A 54 -3.48 -11.50 19.65
C PHE A 54 -3.14 -10.06 19.33
N TYR A 55 -2.54 -9.34 20.29
CA TYR A 55 -2.03 -7.99 20.05
C TYR A 55 -0.95 -7.99 18.96
N LEU A 56 0.05 -8.87 19.06
CA LEU A 56 1.10 -8.98 18.04
C LEU A 56 0.51 -9.28 16.65
N ARG A 57 -0.44 -10.22 16.57
CA ARG A 57 -1.16 -10.52 15.34
C ARG A 57 -1.90 -9.29 14.80
N GLY A 58 -2.51 -8.50 15.68
CA GLY A 58 -3.16 -7.23 15.35
C GLY A 58 -2.19 -6.21 14.76
N VAL A 59 -1.03 -6.00 15.40
CA VAL A 59 0.01 -5.08 14.91
C VAL A 59 0.55 -5.54 13.55
N ILE A 60 0.83 -6.83 13.37
CA ILE A 60 1.29 -7.37 12.07
C ILE A 60 0.23 -7.15 10.99
N ARG A 61 -1.04 -7.40 11.30
CA ARG A 61 -2.15 -7.15 10.37
C ARG A 61 -2.30 -5.67 10.04
N MET A 62 -2.17 -4.78 11.02
CA MET A 62 -2.20 -3.33 10.82
C MET A 62 -1.00 -2.84 10.00
N ALA A 63 0.18 -3.41 10.19
CA ALA A 63 1.36 -3.11 9.39
C ALA A 63 1.15 -3.49 7.92
N TYR A 64 0.56 -4.68 7.68
CA TYR A 64 0.15 -5.11 6.34
C TYR A 64 -0.87 -4.15 5.72
N TYR A 65 -1.92 -3.75 6.46
CA TYR A 65 -2.89 -2.77 5.98
C TYR A 65 -2.27 -1.41 5.69
N SER A 66 -1.38 -0.93 6.56
CA SER A 66 -0.69 0.35 6.36
C SER A 66 0.15 0.35 5.08
N MET A 67 0.79 -0.77 4.78
CA MET A 67 1.59 -0.93 3.57
C MET A 67 0.70 -0.96 2.33
N TYR A 68 -0.27 -1.87 2.25
CA TYR A 68 -1.02 -2.15 1.00
C TYR A 68 -2.31 -1.37 0.81
N TYR A 69 -2.78 -0.68 1.85
CA TYR A 69 -4.02 0.07 1.82
C TYR A 69 -3.80 1.50 2.30
N ARG A 70 -4.60 2.42 1.77
CA ARG A 70 -4.70 3.81 2.19
C ARG A 70 -5.85 3.91 3.18
N LEU A 71 -5.53 4.32 4.40
CA LEU A 71 -6.54 4.62 5.41
C LEU A 71 -7.25 5.93 5.06
N GLU A 72 -8.56 5.94 5.14
CA GLU A 72 -9.39 7.14 5.08
C GLU A 72 -10.38 7.11 6.24
N ILE A 73 -10.32 8.15 7.08
CA ILE A 73 -11.17 8.31 8.25
C ILE A 73 -12.13 9.46 7.95
N PRO A 74 -13.43 9.20 7.77
CA PRO A 74 -14.42 10.27 7.59
C PRO A 74 -14.35 11.26 8.76
N SER A 75 -14.38 12.56 8.47
CA SER A 75 -14.26 13.63 9.46
C SER A 75 -15.29 13.48 10.59
N GLU A 76 -16.50 13.04 10.26
CA GLU A 76 -17.62 12.79 11.17
C GLU A 76 -17.32 11.69 12.22
N ASN A 77 -16.54 10.67 11.84
CA ASN A 77 -16.27 9.50 12.69
C ASN A 77 -14.86 9.51 13.31
N SER A 78 -14.05 10.53 13.01
CA SER A 78 -12.66 10.66 13.49
C SER A 78 -12.55 10.57 15.02
N GLY A 79 -13.47 11.22 15.75
CA GLY A 79 -13.50 11.17 17.21
C GLY A 79 -13.78 9.76 17.76
N ARG A 80 -14.71 9.01 17.13
CA ARG A 80 -15.04 7.63 17.53
C ARG A 80 -13.86 6.69 17.28
N TYR A 81 -13.20 6.85 16.13
CA TYR A 81 -12.01 6.09 15.78
C TYR A 81 -10.88 6.30 16.79
N CYS A 82 -10.58 7.57 17.13
CA CYS A 82 -9.60 7.93 18.15
C CYS A 82 -9.86 7.23 19.48
N PHE A 83 -11.12 7.30 19.93
CA PHE A 83 -11.55 6.71 21.19
C PHE A 83 -11.35 5.18 21.19
N LEU A 84 -11.77 4.49 20.13
CA LEU A 84 -11.62 3.03 20.02
C LEU A 84 -10.15 2.60 20.02
N VAL A 85 -9.31 3.27 19.24
CA VAL A 85 -7.86 2.97 19.18
C VAL A 85 -7.22 3.22 20.54
N THR A 86 -7.54 4.34 21.20
CA THR A 86 -6.99 4.67 22.52
C THR A 86 -7.44 3.67 23.58
N LEU A 87 -8.72 3.28 23.58
CA LEU A 87 -9.26 2.28 24.50
C LEU A 87 -8.57 0.91 24.33
N ALA A 88 -8.38 0.48 23.08
CA ALA A 88 -7.64 -0.74 22.78
C ALA A 88 -6.18 -0.64 23.25
N CYS A 89 -5.53 0.52 23.05
CA CYS A 89 -4.17 0.75 23.52
C CYS A 89 -4.07 0.66 25.04
N ILE A 90 -4.99 1.27 25.78
CA ILE A 90 -5.01 1.21 27.24
C ILE A 90 -5.25 -0.22 27.73
N PHE A 91 -6.20 -0.94 27.12
CA PHE A 91 -6.52 -2.31 27.48
C PHE A 91 -5.31 -3.25 27.31
N PHE A 92 -4.71 -3.28 26.12
CA PHE A 92 -3.55 -4.12 25.86
C PHE A 92 -2.31 -3.63 26.62
N GLY A 93 -2.13 -2.31 26.75
CA GLY A 93 -1.04 -1.73 27.53
C GLY A 93 -1.10 -2.15 29.00
N ALA A 94 -2.27 -2.13 29.63
CA ALA A 94 -2.46 -2.57 31.00
C ALA A 94 -2.13 -4.06 31.18
N ILE A 95 -2.57 -4.90 30.25
CA ILE A 95 -2.24 -6.34 30.23
C ILE A 95 -0.73 -6.53 30.12
N MET A 96 -0.07 -5.85 29.17
CA MET A 96 1.38 -5.96 28.97
C MET A 96 2.18 -5.50 30.19
N ILE A 97 1.76 -4.44 30.86
CA ILE A 97 2.40 -3.96 32.09
C ILE A 97 2.23 -4.99 33.21
N PHE A 98 1.04 -5.58 33.34
CA PHE A 98 0.76 -6.62 34.34
C PHE A 98 1.60 -7.89 34.08
N THR A 99 1.74 -8.29 32.82
CA THR A 99 2.48 -9.50 32.41
C THR A 99 3.94 -9.23 32.02
N ARG A 100 4.50 -8.06 32.36
CA ARG A 100 5.84 -7.59 31.92
C ARG A 100 7.02 -8.50 32.27
N ARG A 101 6.86 -9.35 33.29
CA ARG A 101 7.89 -10.31 33.73
C ARG A 101 7.86 -11.62 32.94
N GLN A 102 6.77 -11.90 32.23
CA GLN A 102 6.63 -13.10 31.42
C GLN A 102 7.43 -12.98 30.13
N ILE A 103 8.08 -14.07 29.71
CA ILE A 103 8.93 -14.10 28.51
C ILE A 103 8.11 -13.79 27.25
N VAL A 104 6.87 -14.32 27.17
CA VAL A 104 5.96 -14.11 26.03
C VAL A 104 5.71 -12.62 25.80
N THR A 105 5.36 -11.86 26.84
CA THR A 105 5.12 -10.41 26.74
C THR A 105 6.36 -9.65 26.27
N ARG A 106 7.55 -10.03 26.78
CA ARG A 106 8.81 -9.39 26.37
C ARG A 106 9.10 -9.64 24.89
N LEU A 107 8.89 -10.88 24.42
CA LEU A 107 9.04 -11.22 23.01
C LEU A 107 8.04 -10.47 22.14
N VAL A 108 6.76 -10.38 22.56
CA VAL A 108 5.72 -9.63 21.84
C VAL A 108 6.11 -8.16 21.65
N ILE A 109 6.56 -7.48 22.70
CA ILE A 109 6.97 -6.06 22.64
C ILE A 109 8.14 -5.88 21.67
N LEU A 110 9.16 -6.76 21.75
CA LEU A 110 10.34 -6.68 20.90
C LEU A 110 10.03 -7.03 19.43
N CYS A 111 9.20 -8.02 19.19
CA CYS A 111 8.79 -8.41 17.84
C CYS A 111 7.82 -7.41 17.21
N ALA A 112 7.00 -6.69 17.99
CA ALA A 112 6.07 -5.69 17.48
C ALA A 112 6.78 -4.42 16.98
N MET A 113 7.92 -4.05 17.58
CA MET A 113 8.72 -2.87 17.21
C MET A 113 8.93 -2.66 15.70
N PRO A 114 9.51 -3.59 14.94
CA PRO A 114 9.72 -3.37 13.50
C PRO A 114 8.42 -3.15 12.72
N PHE A 115 7.28 -3.68 13.18
CA PHE A 115 6.00 -3.54 12.50
C PHE A 115 5.31 -2.19 12.73
N TYR A 116 5.70 -1.41 13.75
CA TYR A 116 5.19 -0.04 13.88
C TYR A 116 5.78 0.93 12.85
N LEU A 117 6.98 0.64 12.31
CA LEU A 117 7.61 1.47 11.29
C LEU A 117 6.70 1.69 10.07
N PRO A 118 6.21 0.64 9.36
CA PRO A 118 5.29 0.86 8.24
C PRO A 118 3.97 1.53 8.67
N ILE A 119 3.49 1.27 9.90
CA ILE A 119 2.27 1.93 10.41
C ILE A 119 2.47 3.44 10.51
N PHE A 120 3.59 3.89 11.09
CA PHE A 120 3.90 5.31 11.24
C PHE A 120 4.24 5.97 9.92
N LEU A 121 5.01 5.31 9.05
CA LEU A 121 5.41 5.88 7.76
C LEU A 121 4.24 6.06 6.80
N PHE A 122 3.36 5.07 6.65
CA PHE A 122 2.28 5.14 5.65
C PHE A 122 1.01 5.84 6.16
N ASN A 123 0.84 6.00 7.48
CA ASN A 123 -0.34 6.68 8.06
C ASN A 123 0.03 7.97 8.81
N TYR A 124 1.18 8.59 8.54
CA TYR A 124 1.66 9.78 9.25
C TYR A 124 0.66 10.96 9.24
N ARG A 125 -0.19 11.06 8.21
CA ARG A 125 -1.26 12.07 8.10
C ARG A 125 -2.36 11.92 9.16
N TYR A 126 -2.64 10.68 9.60
CA TYR A 126 -3.66 10.39 10.59
C TYR A 126 -3.06 10.30 11.99
N LEU A 127 -2.73 11.45 12.56
CA LEU A 127 -2.19 11.57 13.92
C LEU A 127 -3.07 10.89 14.98
N VAL A 128 -4.39 10.83 14.72
CA VAL A 128 -5.38 10.14 15.53
C VAL A 128 -5.06 8.64 15.73
N LEU A 129 -4.45 7.99 14.74
CA LEU A 129 -3.97 6.61 14.83
C LEU A 129 -2.56 6.53 15.42
N VAL A 130 -1.68 7.42 14.94
CA VAL A 130 -0.24 7.35 15.22
C VAL A 130 0.07 7.67 16.68
N ILE A 131 -0.55 8.71 17.26
CA ILE A 131 -0.23 9.17 18.61
C ILE A 131 -0.53 8.11 19.68
N PRO A 132 -1.72 7.48 19.75
CA PRO A 132 -2.00 6.46 20.75
C PRO A 132 -1.06 5.25 20.65
N LEU A 133 -0.77 4.80 19.42
CA LEU A 133 0.13 3.68 19.17
C LEU A 133 1.59 4.00 19.53
N ALA A 134 2.07 5.20 19.22
CA ALA A 134 3.41 5.65 19.60
C ALA A 134 3.56 5.76 21.12
N LEU A 135 2.54 6.28 21.83
CA LEU A 135 2.53 6.35 23.28
C LEU A 135 2.52 4.95 23.90
N LEU A 136 1.68 4.05 23.39
CA LEU A 136 1.65 2.65 23.82
C LEU A 136 3.00 1.97 23.63
N LEU A 137 3.62 2.15 22.45
CA LEU A 137 4.94 1.60 22.13
C LEU A 137 5.98 2.09 23.14
N LEU A 138 6.03 3.40 23.38
CA LEU A 138 6.97 4.01 24.32
C LEU A 138 6.76 3.49 25.75
N VAL A 139 5.53 3.53 26.24
CA VAL A 139 5.20 3.12 27.61
C VAL A 139 5.46 1.63 27.82
N THR A 140 5.01 0.76 26.91
CA THR A 140 5.20 -0.69 27.04
C THR A 140 6.65 -1.11 26.89
N TYR A 141 7.40 -0.46 26.01
CA TYR A 141 8.83 -0.69 25.86
C TYR A 141 9.60 -0.26 27.10
N LEU A 142 9.35 0.95 27.62
CA LEU A 142 9.98 1.45 28.85
C LEU A 142 9.59 0.62 30.08
N ALA A 143 8.34 0.17 30.17
CA ALA A 143 7.86 -0.68 31.26
C ALA A 143 8.20 -2.17 31.08
N SER A 144 8.78 -2.58 29.95
CA SER A 144 9.11 -3.98 29.67
C SER A 144 10.09 -4.52 30.70
N GLY A 145 9.88 -5.76 31.15
CA GLY A 145 10.74 -6.38 32.16
C GLY A 145 12.09 -6.89 31.61
N THR A 146 12.52 -6.45 30.44
CA THR A 146 13.78 -6.84 29.80
C THR A 146 14.97 -6.20 30.54
N PRO A 147 16.12 -6.89 30.67
CA PRO A 147 17.31 -6.28 31.28
C PRO A 147 17.76 -5.01 30.54
N GLU A 148 18.35 -4.05 31.27
CA GLU A 148 18.67 -2.72 30.75
C GLU A 148 19.63 -2.74 29.54
N GLY A 149 20.61 -3.65 29.54
CA GLY A 149 21.59 -3.77 28.44
C GLY A 149 20.95 -4.08 27.09
N PRO A 150 20.32 -5.25 26.90
CA PRO A 150 19.63 -5.62 25.67
C PRO A 150 18.54 -4.62 25.26
N LYS A 151 17.82 -4.06 26.24
CA LYS A 151 16.83 -3.02 25.99
C LYS A 151 17.49 -1.82 25.32
N THR A 152 18.51 -1.22 25.94
CA THR A 152 19.20 -0.03 25.41
C THR A 152 19.75 -0.25 24.00
N ILE A 153 20.38 -1.40 23.75
CA ILE A 153 20.94 -1.75 22.43
C ILE A 153 19.82 -1.85 21.40
N LEU A 154 18.77 -2.63 21.66
CA LEU A 154 17.66 -2.79 20.73
C LEU A 154 16.91 -1.46 20.50
N GLY A 155 16.77 -0.64 21.54
CA GLY A 155 16.16 0.68 21.44
C GLY A 155 16.93 1.59 20.50
N ALA A 156 18.26 1.66 20.65
CA ALA A 156 19.11 2.42 19.75
C ALA A 156 19.02 1.92 18.30
N VAL A 157 19.03 0.60 18.09
CA VAL A 157 18.89 -0.01 16.75
C VAL A 157 17.54 0.34 16.12
N PHE A 158 16.43 0.20 16.85
CA PHE A 158 15.10 0.50 16.32
C PHE A 158 14.89 1.99 16.07
N ILE A 159 15.36 2.87 16.96
CA ILE A 159 15.32 4.32 16.73
C ILE A 159 16.11 4.69 15.47
N GLY A 160 17.31 4.13 15.29
CA GLY A 160 18.11 4.33 14.07
C GLY A 160 17.37 3.85 12.82
N LEU A 161 16.78 2.66 12.87
CA LEU A 161 15.96 2.11 11.77
C LEU A 161 14.76 3.02 11.45
N TYR A 162 14.11 3.59 12.45
CA TYR A 162 12.97 4.49 12.26
C TYR A 162 13.38 5.81 11.61
N ILE A 163 14.51 6.39 12.05
CA ILE A 163 15.05 7.62 11.47
C ILE A 163 15.46 7.39 10.01
N ILE A 164 16.22 6.32 9.74
CA ILE A 164 16.65 5.98 8.38
C ILE A 164 15.44 5.66 7.50
N GLY A 165 14.48 4.88 8.00
CA GLY A 165 13.26 4.54 7.29
C GLY A 165 12.41 5.77 6.95
N ALA A 166 12.26 6.69 7.91
CA ALA A 166 11.58 7.96 7.69
C ALA A 166 12.32 8.84 6.68
N PHE A 167 13.65 8.93 6.78
CA PHE A 167 14.46 9.70 5.85
C PHE A 167 14.33 9.18 4.40
N VAL A 168 14.48 7.87 4.20
CA VAL A 168 14.32 7.25 2.87
C VAL A 168 12.90 7.45 2.36
N PHE A 169 11.90 7.21 3.20
CA PHE A 169 10.49 7.38 2.82
C PHE A 169 10.18 8.82 2.40
N LEU A 170 10.58 9.80 3.20
CA LEU A 170 10.37 11.22 2.90
C LEU A 170 11.14 11.67 1.66
N THR A 171 12.36 11.15 1.45
CA THR A 171 13.14 11.44 0.24
C THR A 171 12.45 10.90 -1.00
N VAL A 172 11.99 9.64 -0.98
CA VAL A 172 11.26 9.05 -2.11
C VAL A 172 9.94 9.80 -2.34
N GLN A 173 9.19 10.13 -1.28
CA GLN A 173 7.96 10.90 -1.40
C GLN A 173 8.20 12.31 -1.97
N SER A 174 9.29 12.97 -1.58
CA SER A 174 9.66 14.29 -2.12
C SER A 174 10.10 14.24 -3.57
N ILE A 175 10.74 13.14 -4.01
CA ILE A 175 11.14 12.95 -5.42
C ILE A 175 9.93 12.63 -6.30
N LEU A 176 8.96 11.88 -5.76
CA LEU A 176 7.76 11.47 -6.49
C LEU A 176 6.63 12.49 -6.40
N GLN A 177 6.77 13.57 -5.62
CA GLN A 177 5.78 14.63 -5.59
C GLN A 177 5.79 15.37 -6.93
N PRO A 178 4.66 15.38 -7.66
CA PRO A 178 4.57 16.14 -8.90
C PRO A 178 4.67 17.64 -8.59
N ALA A 179 5.31 18.39 -9.49
CA ALA A 179 5.52 19.85 -9.34
C ALA A 179 4.26 20.67 -9.68
N THR A 180 3.10 20.01 -9.76
CA THR A 180 1.87 20.53 -10.34
C THR A 180 0.76 20.59 -9.29
N THR A 181 -0.18 21.51 -9.51
CA THR A 181 -1.34 21.62 -8.62
C THR A 181 -2.41 20.67 -9.13
N GLU A 182 -2.60 19.55 -8.44
CA GLU A 182 -3.64 18.58 -8.73
C GLU A 182 -4.91 18.89 -7.92
N THR A 183 -6.04 18.98 -8.59
CA THR A 183 -7.36 19.00 -7.96
C THR A 183 -8.22 17.88 -8.54
N VAL A 184 -8.97 17.21 -7.67
CA VAL A 184 -9.93 16.20 -8.12
C VAL A 184 -11.29 16.87 -8.24
N ILE A 185 -11.79 16.97 -9.47
CA ILE A 185 -13.09 17.61 -9.77
C ILE A 185 -14.23 16.72 -9.29
N ARG A 186 -14.15 15.43 -9.63
CA ARG A 186 -15.21 14.45 -9.39
C ARG A 186 -14.61 13.10 -9.06
N ARG A 187 -15.13 12.48 -8.01
CA ARG A 187 -14.97 11.05 -7.73
C ARG A 187 -16.34 10.43 -7.74
N ASP A 188 -16.46 9.30 -8.41
CA ASP A 188 -17.70 8.55 -8.41
C ASP A 188 -17.42 7.07 -8.60
N VAL A 189 -18.43 6.26 -8.31
CA VAL A 189 -18.38 4.82 -8.46
C VAL A 189 -19.16 4.43 -9.70
N THR A 190 -18.68 3.40 -10.37
CA THR A 190 -19.37 2.77 -11.50
C THR A 190 -20.77 2.27 -11.12
N PRO A 191 -21.73 2.21 -12.07
CA PRO A 191 -23.08 1.71 -11.81
C PRO A 191 -23.14 0.33 -11.13
N ALA A 192 -22.25 -0.60 -11.51
CA ALA A 192 -22.16 -1.93 -10.92
C ALA A 192 -21.35 -1.96 -9.61
N GLY A 193 -20.71 -0.85 -9.23
CA GLY A 193 -19.90 -0.78 -8.01
C GLY A 193 -18.50 -1.40 -8.12
N THR A 194 -18.10 -1.84 -9.32
CA THR A 194 -16.87 -2.65 -9.51
C THR A 194 -15.61 -1.78 -9.51
N TYR A 195 -15.67 -0.63 -10.16
CA TYR A 195 -14.59 0.34 -10.22
C TYR A 195 -15.00 1.69 -9.66
N ARG A 196 -14.00 2.45 -9.21
CA ARG A 196 -14.12 3.89 -8.91
C ARG A 196 -13.30 4.66 -9.92
N PHE A 197 -13.75 5.86 -10.26
CA PHE A 197 -12.99 6.74 -11.14
C PHE A 197 -12.87 8.14 -10.53
N SER A 198 -11.79 8.79 -10.87
CA SER A 198 -11.50 10.17 -10.48
C SER A 198 -11.12 10.98 -11.71
N ILE A 199 -11.79 12.11 -11.89
CA ILE A 199 -11.44 13.12 -12.90
C ILE A 199 -10.54 14.13 -12.19
N VAL A 200 -9.29 14.21 -12.64
CA VAL A 200 -8.26 15.05 -12.04
C VAL A 200 -7.87 16.12 -13.05
N GLN A 201 -7.81 17.36 -12.56
CA GLN A 201 -7.21 18.48 -13.27
C GLN A 201 -5.86 18.77 -12.66
N GLU A 202 -4.86 18.89 -13.52
CA GLU A 202 -3.49 19.19 -13.14
C GLU A 202 -3.08 20.48 -13.84
N LEU A 203 -2.66 21.50 -13.08
CA LEU A 203 -2.09 22.72 -13.65
C LEU A 203 -0.57 22.59 -13.69
N ASP A 204 -0.03 22.54 -14.90
CA ASP A 204 1.41 22.54 -15.19
C ASP A 204 1.83 23.87 -15.85
N GLN A 205 3.13 24.04 -16.12
CA GLN A 205 3.67 25.25 -16.77
C GLN A 205 3.23 25.40 -18.25
N ALA A 206 2.49 24.44 -18.80
CA ALA A 206 2.10 24.33 -20.20
C ALA A 206 0.58 24.20 -20.37
N ASP A 207 -0.15 25.09 -19.68
CA ASP A 207 -1.62 25.25 -19.72
C ASP A 207 -2.45 24.11 -19.09
N GLY A 208 -1.81 23.19 -18.37
CA GLY A 208 -2.47 22.13 -17.60
C GLY A 208 -3.10 21.03 -18.44
N ASN A 209 -3.56 19.98 -17.76
CA ASN A 209 -4.20 18.83 -18.36
C ASN A 209 -5.41 18.37 -17.54
N THR A 210 -6.29 17.59 -18.18
CA THR A 210 -7.36 16.86 -17.49
C THR A 210 -7.21 15.38 -17.81
N PHE A 211 -7.12 14.56 -16.78
CA PHE A 211 -6.99 13.12 -16.92
C PHE A 211 -8.03 12.36 -16.10
N VAL A 212 -8.31 11.13 -16.53
CA VAL A 212 -9.20 10.21 -15.82
C VAL A 212 -8.39 9.03 -15.33
N ALA A 213 -8.45 8.81 -14.03
CA ALA A 213 -7.87 7.64 -13.39
C ALA A 213 -8.97 6.68 -12.93
N ILE A 214 -8.70 5.39 -13.05
CA ILE A 214 -9.59 4.29 -12.62
C ILE A 214 -8.86 3.42 -11.62
N GLU A 215 -9.59 2.98 -10.60
CA GLU A 215 -9.14 2.08 -9.56
C GLU A 215 -10.22 1.02 -9.28
N PRO A 216 -9.85 -0.21 -8.88
CA PRO A 216 -10.82 -1.22 -8.44
C PRO A 216 -11.46 -0.79 -7.11
N ASN A 217 -12.77 -1.02 -6.98
CA ASN A 217 -13.53 -0.75 -5.76
C ASN A 217 -13.81 -2.04 -4.96
N THR A 218 -13.70 -3.21 -5.59
CA THR A 218 -13.95 -4.52 -4.96
C THR A 218 -12.88 -4.97 -3.99
N SER A 219 -11.67 -4.41 -4.09
CA SER A 219 -10.51 -4.77 -3.27
C SER A 219 -10.41 -3.95 -1.98
N ASP A 220 -11.33 -3.02 -1.74
CA ASP A 220 -11.31 -2.15 -0.56
C ASP A 220 -11.89 -2.85 0.68
N ILE A 221 -11.45 -2.41 1.85
CA ILE A 221 -11.98 -2.92 3.13
C ILE A 221 -12.72 -1.78 3.83
N GLU A 222 -14.02 -1.94 4.00
CA GLU A 222 -14.88 -0.96 4.67
C GLU A 222 -15.23 -1.41 6.09
N TYR A 223 -14.98 -0.53 7.05
CA TYR A 223 -15.49 -0.62 8.42
C TYR A 223 -16.31 0.63 8.75
N ASP A 224 -17.24 0.53 9.70
CA ASP A 224 -18.10 1.63 10.13
C ASP A 224 -17.35 2.95 10.47
N HIS A 225 -16.10 2.83 10.92
CA HIS A 225 -15.28 3.95 11.39
C HIS A 225 -14.06 4.27 10.51
N SER A 226 -13.75 3.44 9.51
CA SER A 226 -12.57 3.61 8.66
C SER A 226 -12.73 2.87 7.34
N LYS A 227 -12.31 3.51 6.25
CA LYS A 227 -12.21 2.86 4.94
C LYS A 227 -10.75 2.64 4.58
N TRP A 228 -10.43 1.49 4.01
CA TRP A 228 -9.09 1.11 3.58
C TRP A 228 -9.11 0.85 2.08
N PHE A 229 -8.54 1.79 1.33
CA PHE A 229 -8.51 1.74 -0.12
C PHE A 229 -7.27 1.02 -0.63
N ALA A 230 -7.41 0.05 -1.53
CA ALA A 230 -6.27 -0.71 -2.01
C ALA A 230 -5.29 0.16 -2.82
N LYS A 231 -3.98 0.07 -2.54
CA LYS A 231 -2.93 0.90 -3.15
C LYS A 231 -2.30 0.24 -4.38
N GLY A 232 -1.76 1.07 -5.27
CA GLY A 232 -0.95 0.63 -6.40
C GLY A 232 -1.73 0.19 -7.63
N TYR A 233 -3.04 0.44 -7.65
CA TYR A 233 -3.95 0.07 -8.73
C TYR A 233 -4.38 1.23 -9.63
N THR A 234 -3.97 2.45 -9.33
CA THR A 234 -4.32 3.64 -10.12
C THR A 234 -3.84 3.48 -11.56
N LYS A 235 -4.78 3.57 -12.51
CA LYS A 235 -4.49 3.57 -13.95
C LYS A 235 -5.10 4.77 -14.60
N GLU A 236 -4.25 5.55 -15.26
CA GLU A 236 -4.68 6.63 -16.13
C GLU A 236 -5.17 6.05 -17.46
N VAL A 237 -6.42 6.35 -17.81
CA VAL A 237 -7.08 5.81 -19.02
C VAL A 237 -7.33 6.87 -20.09
N TYR A 238 -7.28 8.14 -19.71
CA TYR A 238 -7.52 9.25 -20.61
C TYR A 238 -6.74 10.48 -20.15
N ARG A 239 -6.16 11.20 -21.12
CA ARG A 239 -5.49 12.49 -20.92
C ARG A 239 -5.88 13.42 -22.05
N GLU A 240 -6.29 14.63 -21.72
CA GLU A 240 -6.54 15.70 -22.68
C GLU A 240 -5.78 16.97 -22.27
N ARG A 241 -5.24 17.66 -23.28
CA ARG A 241 -4.58 18.96 -23.17
C ARG A 241 -5.15 19.91 -24.24
N PRO A 242 -5.37 21.20 -23.95
CA PRO A 242 -5.18 21.91 -22.67
C PRO A 242 -6.32 21.66 -21.66
N LEU A 243 -6.28 22.29 -20.48
CA LEU A 243 -7.28 22.15 -19.42
C LEU A 243 -8.71 22.48 -19.90
N ARG A 244 -9.67 21.60 -19.62
CA ARG A 244 -11.08 21.79 -20.03
C ARG A 244 -11.98 21.97 -18.80
N LYS A 245 -12.82 23.00 -18.81
CA LYS A 245 -13.77 23.29 -17.72
C LYS A 245 -14.98 22.36 -17.71
N GLU A 246 -15.44 21.92 -18.88
CA GLU A 246 -16.56 20.98 -19.01
C GLU A 246 -16.05 19.61 -19.46
N PHE A 247 -16.38 18.58 -18.69
CA PHE A 247 -15.91 17.22 -18.89
C PHE A 247 -17.09 16.25 -18.79
N ASP A 248 -17.42 15.58 -19.90
CA ASP A 248 -18.52 14.60 -19.95
C ASP A 248 -17.96 13.18 -19.88
N ALA A 249 -18.27 12.49 -18.78
CA ALA A 249 -17.87 11.12 -18.50
C ALA A 249 -19.11 10.29 -18.20
N ASN A 250 -19.43 9.36 -19.10
CA ASN A 250 -20.62 8.52 -19.03
C ASN A 250 -20.24 7.05 -19.04
N TRP A 251 -20.93 6.28 -18.21
CA TRP A 251 -20.81 4.83 -18.14
C TRP A 251 -21.95 4.19 -18.91
N ILE A 252 -21.61 3.21 -19.74
CA ILE A 252 -22.57 2.40 -20.48
C ILE A 252 -22.28 0.93 -20.20
N THR A 253 -23.33 0.17 -19.92
CA THR A 253 -23.26 -1.28 -19.84
C THR A 253 -23.40 -1.87 -21.24
N LYS A 254 -22.44 -2.72 -21.64
CA LYS A 254 -22.49 -3.47 -22.91
C LYS A 254 -22.29 -4.95 -22.66
N THR A 255 -22.87 -5.77 -23.51
CA THR A 255 -22.67 -7.22 -23.41
C THR A 255 -21.30 -7.63 -23.93
N ARG A 256 -20.78 -8.75 -23.44
CA ARG A 256 -19.52 -9.35 -23.88
C ARG A 256 -19.47 -9.53 -25.40
N ALA A 257 -20.53 -10.06 -25.98
CA ALA A 257 -20.65 -10.28 -27.43
C ALA A 257 -20.64 -8.97 -28.24
N GLU A 258 -21.23 -7.89 -27.72
CA GLU A 258 -21.16 -6.57 -28.36
C GLU A 258 -19.75 -6.00 -28.35
N ILE A 259 -19.06 -6.06 -27.20
CA ILE A 259 -17.70 -5.56 -27.06
C ILE A 259 -16.74 -6.34 -27.97
N THR A 260 -16.84 -7.68 -28.01
CA THR A 260 -16.02 -8.51 -28.90
C THR A 260 -16.24 -8.14 -30.37
N ARG A 261 -17.49 -7.91 -30.79
CA ARG A 261 -17.81 -7.46 -32.15
C ARG A 261 -17.21 -6.07 -32.44
N GLU A 262 -17.34 -5.12 -31.51
CA GLU A 262 -16.74 -3.79 -31.66
C GLU A 262 -15.22 -3.84 -31.78
N LEU A 263 -14.55 -4.64 -30.95
CA LEU A 263 -13.09 -4.76 -30.94
C LEU A 263 -12.58 -5.38 -32.24
N ILE A 264 -13.22 -6.44 -32.74
CA ILE A 264 -12.84 -7.09 -34.00
C ILE A 264 -13.14 -6.20 -35.20
N ALA A 265 -14.26 -5.46 -35.18
CA ALA A 265 -14.61 -4.53 -36.25
C ALA A 265 -13.62 -3.37 -36.38
N ASN A 266 -13.16 -2.84 -35.24
CA ASN A 266 -12.18 -1.76 -35.21
C ASN A 266 -10.75 -2.25 -35.52
N ASN A 267 -10.37 -3.42 -34.99
CA ASN A 267 -9.07 -4.04 -35.24
C ASN A 267 -9.20 -5.58 -35.30
N PRO A 268 -9.19 -6.19 -36.50
CA PRO A 268 -9.35 -7.63 -36.65
C PRO A 268 -8.14 -8.44 -36.15
N ASN A 269 -7.00 -7.78 -35.95
CA ASN A 269 -5.75 -8.40 -35.49
C ASN A 269 -5.51 -8.22 -33.99
N THR A 270 -6.51 -7.80 -33.20
CA THR A 270 -6.37 -7.70 -31.74
C THR A 270 -5.93 -9.04 -31.13
N THR A 271 -4.77 -9.02 -30.48
CA THR A 271 -4.19 -10.14 -29.74
C THR A 271 -4.15 -9.84 -28.25
N PHE A 272 -4.24 -10.89 -27.44
CA PHE A 272 -4.06 -10.85 -25.98
C PHE A 272 -2.98 -11.85 -25.58
N THR A 273 -2.17 -11.47 -24.61
CA THR A 273 -1.14 -12.36 -24.04
C THR A 273 -1.74 -13.08 -22.84
N LEU A 274 -1.94 -14.39 -22.98
CA LEU A 274 -2.38 -15.25 -21.89
C LEU A 274 -1.20 -15.56 -20.99
N ASN A 275 -1.40 -15.45 -19.68
CA ASN A 275 -0.43 -15.91 -18.69
C ASN A 275 -0.57 -17.41 -18.40
N ALA A 276 0.36 -17.96 -17.61
CA ALA A 276 0.39 -19.37 -17.24
C ALA A 276 -0.94 -19.88 -16.64
N GLU A 277 -1.59 -19.11 -15.78
CA GLU A 277 -2.88 -19.49 -15.18
C GLU A 277 -4.01 -19.52 -16.21
N GLN A 278 -4.08 -18.52 -17.08
CA GLN A 278 -5.08 -18.43 -18.15
C GLN A 278 -4.89 -19.55 -19.17
N MET A 279 -3.64 -19.88 -19.52
CA MET A 279 -3.33 -21.03 -20.39
C MET A 279 -3.85 -22.33 -19.80
N LYS A 280 -3.68 -22.53 -18.49
CA LYS A 280 -4.17 -23.72 -17.78
C LYS A 280 -5.69 -23.79 -17.70
N ILE A 281 -6.36 -22.65 -17.47
CA ILE A 281 -7.84 -22.56 -17.47
C ILE A 281 -8.39 -22.97 -18.83
N LEU A 282 -7.75 -22.55 -19.92
CA LEU A 282 -8.17 -22.84 -21.29
C LEU A 282 -7.67 -24.20 -21.82
N GLY A 283 -6.89 -24.96 -21.03
CA GLY A 283 -6.29 -26.24 -21.46
C GLY A 283 -5.27 -26.08 -22.60
N ARG A 284 -4.65 -24.91 -22.73
CA ARG A 284 -3.64 -24.56 -23.74
C ARG A 284 -2.20 -24.78 -23.27
N ASP A 285 -2.04 -25.28 -22.05
CA ASP A 285 -0.78 -25.76 -21.47
C ASP A 285 -0.34 -27.10 -22.07
N VAL A 286 -1.30 -27.94 -22.46
CA VAL A 286 -1.03 -29.28 -23.01
C VAL A 286 -0.32 -29.17 -24.37
N GLY A 287 0.93 -29.66 -24.42
CA GLY A 287 1.76 -29.60 -25.61
C GLY A 287 2.44 -28.25 -25.84
N TYR A 288 2.31 -27.30 -24.91
CA TYR A 288 3.09 -26.06 -24.93
C TYR A 288 4.55 -26.36 -24.59
N GLY A 289 5.44 -25.97 -25.50
CA GLY A 289 6.88 -26.07 -25.33
C GLY A 289 7.57 -24.88 -25.93
N GLU A 290 8.53 -24.33 -25.21
CA GLU A 290 9.31 -23.18 -25.65
C GLU A 290 10.81 -23.51 -25.55
N THR A 291 11.55 -23.10 -26.58
CA THR A 291 12.98 -23.40 -26.67
C THR A 291 13.78 -22.24 -26.12
N PHE A 292 14.60 -22.52 -25.10
CA PHE A 292 15.48 -21.56 -24.48
C PHE A 292 16.93 -21.90 -24.77
N LYS A 293 17.74 -20.88 -25.01
CA LYS A 293 19.20 -21.01 -24.95
C LYS A 293 19.63 -21.11 -23.49
N ILE A 294 20.61 -21.97 -23.21
CA ILE A 294 21.15 -22.13 -21.85
C ILE A 294 21.68 -20.81 -21.27
N SER A 295 22.19 -19.93 -22.12
CA SER A 295 22.61 -18.58 -21.70
C SER A 295 21.49 -17.65 -21.24
N ALA A 296 20.25 -17.88 -21.65
CA ALA A 296 19.09 -17.10 -21.22
C ALA A 296 18.55 -17.53 -19.84
N LEU A 297 18.85 -18.77 -19.43
CA LEU A 297 18.44 -19.29 -18.13
C LEU A 297 19.44 -18.88 -17.03
N SER A 298 18.95 -18.59 -15.83
CA SER A 298 19.81 -18.31 -14.67
C SER A 298 20.55 -19.57 -14.18
N MET A 299 21.67 -19.39 -13.48
CA MET A 299 22.44 -20.51 -12.92
C MET A 299 21.59 -21.48 -12.07
N PRO A 300 20.73 -21.01 -11.14
CA PRO A 300 19.85 -21.91 -10.39
C PRO A 300 18.88 -22.70 -11.29
N GLN A 301 18.37 -22.08 -12.36
CA GLN A 301 17.47 -22.74 -13.31
C GLN A 301 18.18 -23.83 -14.10
N ARG A 302 19.39 -23.55 -14.61
CA ARG A 302 20.23 -24.55 -15.30
C ARG A 302 20.51 -25.75 -14.40
N HIS A 303 20.88 -25.50 -13.14
CA HIS A 303 21.20 -26.57 -12.19
C HIS A 303 20.00 -27.45 -11.84
N LYS A 304 18.80 -26.87 -11.76
CA LYS A 304 17.55 -27.61 -11.60
C LYS A 304 17.29 -28.54 -12.80
N LEU A 305 17.64 -28.14 -14.01
CA LEU A 305 17.59 -28.96 -15.22
C LEU A 305 18.71 -30.01 -15.31
N GLY A 306 19.67 -30.01 -14.38
CA GLY A 306 20.82 -30.91 -14.45
C GLY A 306 21.97 -30.40 -15.33
N LEU A 307 21.88 -29.16 -15.84
CA LEU A 307 22.81 -28.58 -16.81
C LEU A 307 23.69 -27.49 -16.16
N ALA A 308 24.85 -27.25 -16.74
CA ALA A 308 25.76 -26.16 -16.38
C ALA A 308 26.41 -25.57 -17.65
N ASN A 309 26.63 -24.26 -17.66
CA ASN A 309 27.26 -23.59 -18.79
C ASN A 309 28.79 -23.77 -18.74
N GLU A 310 29.38 -24.31 -19.81
CA GLU A 310 30.83 -24.51 -19.90
C GLU A 310 31.61 -23.18 -20.01
N ASP A 311 31.01 -22.16 -20.63
CA ASP A 311 31.66 -20.87 -20.91
C ASP A 311 31.69 -19.95 -19.67
N ASP A 312 30.84 -20.21 -18.68
CA ASP A 312 30.84 -19.49 -17.41
C ASP A 312 31.81 -20.15 -16.42
N SER A 313 32.88 -19.43 -16.08
CA SER A 313 33.95 -19.95 -15.21
C SER A 313 33.48 -20.37 -13.81
N ILE A 314 32.44 -19.71 -13.27
CA ILE A 314 31.86 -20.00 -11.96
C ILE A 314 30.93 -21.21 -12.09
N ASP A 315 30.05 -21.18 -13.10
CA ASP A 315 29.09 -22.23 -13.34
C ASP A 315 29.77 -23.57 -13.66
N ARG A 316 30.81 -23.56 -14.49
CA ARG A 316 31.61 -24.75 -14.80
C ARG A 316 32.23 -25.39 -13.56
N ARG A 317 32.73 -24.58 -12.61
CA ARG A 317 33.33 -25.10 -11.37
C ARG A 317 32.28 -25.77 -10.49
N ILE A 318 31.12 -25.11 -10.32
CA ILE A 318 30.03 -25.60 -9.48
C ILE A 318 29.33 -26.79 -10.14
N GLY A 319 29.10 -26.74 -11.45
CA GLY A 319 28.53 -27.83 -12.25
C GLY A 319 29.35 -29.11 -12.16
N LYS A 320 30.69 -29.02 -12.25
CA LYS A 320 31.59 -30.18 -12.03
C LYS A 320 31.44 -30.76 -10.61
N PHE A 321 31.36 -29.90 -9.60
CA PHE A 321 31.15 -30.32 -8.22
C PHE A 321 29.79 -31.02 -8.02
N LEU A 322 28.74 -30.50 -8.66
CA LEU A 322 27.36 -31.02 -8.59
C LEU A 322 27.06 -32.14 -9.60
N ARG A 323 28.05 -32.63 -10.36
CA ARG A 323 27.91 -33.62 -11.45
C ARG A 323 26.81 -33.26 -12.46
N LYS A 324 26.77 -31.99 -12.85
CA LYS A 324 25.87 -31.46 -13.88
C LYS A 324 26.50 -31.63 -15.26
N GLU A 325 25.68 -31.80 -16.28
CA GLU A 325 26.12 -31.89 -17.66
C GLU A 325 26.59 -30.51 -18.14
N LEU A 326 27.83 -30.45 -18.65
CA LEU A 326 28.42 -29.22 -19.17
C LEU A 326 28.01 -29.05 -20.63
N VAL A 327 27.33 -27.96 -20.91
CA VAL A 327 26.80 -27.65 -22.24
C VAL A 327 27.30 -26.28 -22.71
N PRO A 328 27.50 -26.09 -24.03
CA PRO A 328 27.92 -24.81 -24.58
C PRO A 328 26.84 -23.74 -24.43
N LYS A 329 27.22 -22.47 -24.47
CA LYS A 329 26.31 -21.32 -24.28
C LYS A 329 25.09 -21.31 -25.23
N ASP A 330 25.28 -21.80 -26.45
CA ASP A 330 24.27 -21.83 -27.51
C ASP A 330 23.45 -23.13 -27.55
N TYR A 331 23.65 -24.04 -26.58
CA TYR A 331 22.80 -25.21 -26.45
C TYR A 331 21.34 -24.79 -26.21
N GLU A 332 20.44 -25.41 -26.95
CA GLU A 332 19.00 -25.15 -26.89
C GLU A 332 18.29 -26.28 -26.17
N VAL A 333 17.45 -25.92 -25.19
CA VAL A 333 16.61 -26.85 -24.45
C VAL A 333 15.16 -26.45 -24.64
N THR A 334 14.34 -27.39 -25.12
CA THR A 334 12.89 -27.22 -25.17
C THR A 334 12.31 -27.62 -23.82
N LEU A 335 11.65 -26.67 -23.17
CA LEU A 335 11.01 -26.86 -21.87
C LEU A 335 9.51 -26.98 -22.07
N THR A 336 8.90 -27.96 -21.40
CA THR A 336 7.45 -28.08 -21.31
C THR A 336 6.86 -27.04 -20.35
N PHE A 337 5.55 -26.79 -20.43
CA PHE A 337 4.85 -25.88 -19.53
C PHE A 337 5.16 -26.13 -18.04
N ASP A 338 5.05 -27.38 -17.58
CA ASP A 338 5.29 -27.73 -16.18
C ASP A 338 6.75 -27.52 -15.75
N GLU A 339 7.71 -27.79 -16.63
CA GLU A 339 9.13 -27.53 -16.38
C GLU A 339 9.41 -26.03 -16.26
N MET A 340 8.82 -25.21 -17.15
CA MET A 340 8.93 -23.75 -17.08
C MET A 340 8.40 -23.22 -15.75
N VAL A 341 7.20 -23.64 -15.34
CA VAL A 341 6.61 -23.23 -14.06
C VAL A 341 7.47 -23.67 -12.88
N ALA A 342 8.01 -24.90 -12.88
CA ALA A 342 8.90 -25.39 -11.82
C ALA A 342 10.24 -24.63 -11.72
N LEU A 343 10.69 -24.05 -12.83
CA LEU A 343 11.87 -23.18 -12.92
C LEU A 343 11.58 -21.73 -12.54
N GLY A 344 10.31 -21.38 -12.27
CA GLY A 344 9.88 -20.01 -12.03
C GLY A 344 9.92 -19.13 -13.29
N LEU A 345 9.84 -19.74 -14.48
CA LEU A 345 9.59 -19.04 -15.72
C LEU A 345 8.07 -18.80 -15.86
N ASN A 346 7.71 -17.71 -16.52
CA ASN A 346 6.32 -17.33 -16.75
C ASN A 346 5.97 -17.60 -18.22
N PRO A 347 5.47 -18.81 -18.57
CA PRO A 347 5.06 -19.09 -19.93
C PRO A 347 3.88 -18.18 -20.32
N THR A 348 3.94 -17.66 -21.54
CA THR A 348 2.92 -16.76 -22.08
C THR A 348 2.56 -17.14 -23.51
N CYS A 349 1.29 -17.01 -23.88
CA CYS A 349 0.83 -17.34 -25.23
C CYS A 349 -0.01 -16.20 -25.80
N GLU A 350 0.36 -15.70 -26.98
CA GLU A 350 -0.46 -14.73 -27.70
C GLU A 350 -1.62 -15.41 -28.45
N ILE A 351 -2.84 -14.94 -28.18
CA ILE A 351 -4.05 -15.41 -28.85
C ILE A 351 -4.78 -14.25 -29.51
N ARG A 352 -5.30 -14.48 -30.73
CA ARG A 352 -6.18 -13.51 -31.39
C ARG A 352 -7.57 -13.58 -30.78
N LEU A 353 -8.17 -12.42 -30.53
CA LEU A 353 -9.52 -12.32 -29.99
C LEU A 353 -10.55 -13.03 -30.89
N SER A 354 -10.37 -12.96 -32.21
CA SER A 354 -11.23 -13.63 -33.19
C SER A 354 -11.21 -15.16 -33.10
N LYS A 355 -10.25 -15.75 -32.40
CA LYS A 355 -10.15 -17.19 -32.15
C LYS A 355 -10.66 -17.61 -30.78
N MET A 356 -11.14 -16.67 -29.95
CA MET A 356 -11.66 -16.96 -28.62
C MET A 356 -13.17 -17.15 -28.68
N THR A 357 -13.66 -18.20 -28.04
CA THR A 357 -15.11 -18.40 -27.89
C THR A 357 -15.64 -17.61 -26.71
N ASP A 358 -16.96 -17.37 -26.72
CA ASP A 358 -17.64 -16.68 -25.62
C ASP A 358 -17.49 -17.45 -24.28
N ASP A 359 -17.52 -18.78 -24.33
CA ASP A 359 -17.29 -19.65 -23.18
C ASP A 359 -15.85 -19.57 -22.65
N GLU A 360 -14.84 -19.48 -23.54
CA GLU A 360 -13.45 -19.26 -23.13
C GLU A 360 -13.29 -17.92 -22.41
N LEU A 361 -13.92 -16.85 -22.92
CA LEU A 361 -13.91 -15.54 -22.28
C LEU A 361 -14.60 -15.57 -20.91
N ALA A 362 -15.71 -16.31 -20.79
CA ALA A 362 -16.38 -16.55 -19.51
C ALA A 362 -15.48 -17.27 -18.51
N ALA A 363 -14.77 -18.32 -18.96
CA ALA A 363 -13.85 -19.09 -18.14
C ALA A 363 -12.67 -18.24 -17.64
N LEU A 364 -12.26 -17.22 -18.40
CA LEU A 364 -11.24 -16.26 -18.00
C LEU A 364 -11.73 -15.21 -16.99
N GLY A 365 -13.01 -15.21 -16.62
CA GLY A 365 -13.59 -14.31 -15.63
C GLY A 365 -14.24 -13.04 -16.22
N VAL A 366 -14.38 -12.94 -17.55
CA VAL A 366 -15.05 -11.80 -18.18
C VAL A 366 -16.57 -11.91 -17.99
N PRO A 367 -17.23 -10.95 -17.31
CA PRO A 367 -18.66 -11.01 -17.07
C PRO A 367 -19.48 -10.88 -18.37
N GLU A 368 -20.76 -11.26 -18.32
CA GLU A 368 -21.66 -11.12 -19.47
C GLU A 368 -21.97 -9.65 -19.77
N GLU A 369 -22.27 -8.88 -18.72
CA GLU A 369 -22.42 -7.42 -18.76
C GLU A 369 -21.13 -6.76 -18.30
N ASN A 370 -20.63 -5.82 -19.10
CA ASN A 370 -19.37 -5.14 -18.86
C ASN A 370 -19.57 -3.62 -18.89
N GLU A 371 -18.86 -2.94 -18.00
CA GLU A 371 -18.87 -1.49 -17.93
C GLU A 371 -17.86 -0.88 -18.90
N VAL A 372 -18.33 0.11 -19.66
CA VAL A 372 -17.54 0.86 -20.63
C VAL A 372 -17.61 2.34 -20.30
N LEU A 373 -16.43 2.94 -20.10
CA LEU A 373 -16.32 4.38 -19.87
C LEU A 373 -16.16 5.10 -21.20
N ILE A 374 -17.04 6.07 -21.42
CA ILE A 374 -16.98 7.00 -22.54
C ILE A 374 -16.68 8.39 -22.00
N VAL A 375 -15.59 8.97 -22.50
CA VAL A 375 -15.17 10.34 -22.18
C VAL A 375 -15.16 11.14 -23.47
N ASN A 376 -15.88 12.26 -23.50
CA ASN A 376 -15.97 13.15 -24.67
C ASN A 376 -16.30 12.39 -25.98
N GLY A 377 -17.20 11.40 -25.89
CA GLY A 377 -17.62 10.56 -27.02
C GLY A 377 -16.64 9.45 -27.44
N LYS A 378 -15.48 9.31 -26.77
CA LYS A 378 -14.49 8.26 -27.03
C LYS A 378 -14.54 7.18 -25.97
N THR A 379 -14.46 5.93 -26.37
CA THR A 379 -14.30 4.83 -25.41
C THR A 379 -12.88 4.82 -24.88
N VAL A 380 -12.72 4.98 -23.56
CA VAL A 380 -11.40 5.11 -22.93
C VAL A 380 -11.09 3.95 -21.98
N PHE A 381 -12.12 3.25 -21.48
CA PHE A 381 -11.94 2.08 -20.64
C PHE A 381 -13.03 1.04 -20.89
N ARG A 382 -12.64 -0.24 -20.81
CA ARG A 382 -13.53 -1.39 -20.95
C ARG A 382 -13.17 -2.40 -19.86
N GLN A 383 -14.12 -2.71 -18.98
CA GLN A 383 -13.98 -3.78 -17.98
C GLN A 383 -13.54 -5.10 -18.63
N TYR A 384 -14.15 -5.43 -19.77
CA TYR A 384 -13.80 -6.59 -20.60
C TYR A 384 -12.29 -6.74 -20.83
N VAL A 385 -11.61 -5.65 -21.22
CA VAL A 385 -10.17 -5.66 -21.50
C VAL A 385 -9.39 -5.72 -20.20
N ALA A 386 -9.84 -5.00 -19.17
CA ALA A 386 -9.19 -4.97 -17.87
C ALA A 386 -9.13 -6.35 -17.19
N GLU A 387 -10.18 -7.17 -17.34
CA GLU A 387 -10.21 -8.54 -16.82
C GLU A 387 -9.31 -9.48 -17.62
N LEU A 388 -9.32 -9.39 -18.96
CA LEU A 388 -8.47 -10.21 -19.82
C LEU A 388 -6.97 -9.94 -19.62
N GLU A 389 -6.59 -8.67 -19.55
CA GLU A 389 -5.21 -8.24 -19.33
C GLU A 389 -4.81 -8.25 -17.85
N ARG A 390 -5.74 -8.61 -16.96
CA ARG A 390 -5.52 -8.64 -15.51
C ARG A 390 -4.99 -7.30 -14.97
N THR A 391 -5.50 -6.19 -15.51
CA THR A 391 -5.00 -4.83 -15.28
C THR A 391 -4.98 -4.45 -13.80
N PHE A 392 -5.93 -4.97 -13.00
CA PHE A 392 -6.07 -4.65 -11.57
C PHE A 392 -5.85 -5.86 -10.64
N TRP A 393 -5.07 -6.87 -11.07
CA TRP A 393 -4.71 -8.02 -10.24
C TRP A 393 -3.56 -7.70 -9.27
N GLU A 394 -3.37 -8.48 -8.21
CA GLU A 394 -2.30 -8.23 -7.23
C GLU A 394 -0.90 -8.16 -7.85
N SER A 395 -0.66 -8.91 -8.93
CA SER A 395 0.59 -8.91 -9.68
C SER A 395 0.81 -7.66 -10.54
N SER A 396 -0.24 -6.89 -10.84
CA SER A 396 -0.15 -5.70 -11.71
C SER A 396 0.09 -4.40 -10.93
N ARG A 397 0.25 -4.47 -9.61
CA ARG A 397 0.49 -3.30 -8.74
C ARG A 397 1.74 -2.55 -9.17
N SER A 398 1.57 -1.27 -9.49
CA SER A 398 2.69 -0.39 -9.83
C SER A 398 3.31 0.16 -8.54
N PHE A 399 4.64 0.08 -8.42
CA PHE A 399 5.38 0.68 -7.30
C PHE A 399 5.22 2.20 -7.25
N THR A 400 5.21 2.87 -8.41
CA THR A 400 5.00 4.32 -8.51
C THR A 400 3.61 4.70 -8.01
N ALA A 401 2.57 4.05 -8.55
CA ALA A 401 1.18 4.28 -8.12
C ALA A 401 0.99 3.93 -6.63
N PHE A 402 1.72 2.94 -6.13
CA PHE A 402 1.72 2.56 -4.72
C PHE A 402 2.26 3.69 -3.83
N MET A 403 3.35 4.35 -4.24
CA MET A 403 3.92 5.45 -3.48
C MET A 403 3.08 6.74 -3.56
N GLU A 404 2.55 7.06 -4.75
CA GLU A 404 1.67 8.21 -5.00
C GLU A 404 0.33 8.12 -4.26
N SER A 405 -0.22 6.91 -4.10
CA SER A 405 -1.51 6.68 -3.44
C SER A 405 -1.62 7.18 -1.99
N ASN A 406 -0.51 7.59 -1.35
CA ASN A 406 -0.53 8.20 -0.01
C ASN A 406 -0.93 9.69 -0.03
N ASN A 407 -0.82 10.35 -1.18
CA ASN A 407 -1.13 11.77 -1.38
C ASN A 407 -2.30 11.92 -2.36
N VAL A 408 -3.53 11.76 -1.86
CA VAL A 408 -4.72 12.07 -2.65
C VAL A 408 -5.17 13.51 -2.32
N PRO A 409 -5.30 14.41 -3.31
CA PRO A 409 -5.84 15.76 -3.12
C PRO A 409 -7.28 15.73 -2.62
N GLU A 410 -7.74 16.78 -1.94
CA GLU A 410 -9.16 16.91 -1.59
C GLU A 410 -10.00 17.12 -2.86
N VAL A 411 -11.29 16.77 -2.81
CA VAL A 411 -12.20 16.97 -3.94
C VAL A 411 -12.60 18.44 -3.98
N HIS A 412 -12.24 19.12 -5.05
CA HIS A 412 -12.61 20.51 -5.32
C HIS A 412 -13.46 20.54 -6.59
N PRO A 413 -14.80 20.54 -6.45
CA PRO A 413 -15.70 20.45 -7.60
C PRO A 413 -15.62 21.68 -8.53
N GLU A 414 -15.05 22.78 -8.04
CA GLU A 414 -14.80 24.01 -8.80
C GLU A 414 -13.57 23.91 -9.72
N GLY A 415 -12.76 22.85 -9.61
CA GLY A 415 -11.53 22.64 -10.39
C GLY A 415 -10.34 23.46 -9.88
N VAL A 416 -9.27 23.53 -10.67
CA VAL A 416 -8.13 24.41 -10.36
C VAL A 416 -8.51 25.86 -10.70
N GLU A 417 -8.31 26.81 -9.77
CA GLU A 417 -8.39 28.24 -10.08
C GLU A 417 -7.32 28.57 -11.14
N ILE A 418 -7.77 28.90 -12.35
CA ILE A 418 -6.89 29.36 -13.43
C ILE A 418 -6.54 30.82 -13.08
N PRO A 419 -5.27 31.17 -12.80
CA PRO A 419 -4.91 32.57 -12.62
C PRO A 419 -5.29 33.33 -13.90
N GLU A 420 -6.10 34.38 -13.76
CA GLU A 420 -6.40 35.27 -14.88
C GLU A 420 -5.07 35.82 -15.43
N PRO A 421 -4.86 35.84 -16.75
CA PRO A 421 -3.67 36.47 -17.30
C PRO A 421 -3.71 37.94 -16.89
N GLU A 422 -2.73 38.38 -16.10
CA GLU A 422 -2.51 39.80 -15.87
C GLU A 422 -2.42 40.47 -17.24
N THR A 423 -3.45 41.23 -17.61
CA THR A 423 -3.40 42.16 -18.72
C THR A 423 -2.30 43.16 -18.40
N THR A 424 -1.08 42.88 -18.86
CA THR A 424 0.01 43.84 -18.79
C THR A 424 -0.30 44.91 -19.83
N GLU A 425 -1.04 45.94 -19.41
CA GLU A 425 -1.11 47.20 -20.15
C GLU A 425 0.32 47.71 -20.33
N THR A 426 0.80 47.65 -21.56
CA THR A 426 2.08 48.22 -21.97
C THR A 426 1.99 49.74 -21.82
N THR A 427 2.44 50.25 -20.68
CA THR A 427 2.72 51.69 -20.54
C THR A 427 4.16 51.92 -20.99
N THR A 428 4.30 52.44 -22.20
CA THR A 428 5.58 52.90 -22.75
C THR A 428 5.99 54.19 -22.02
N GLU A 429 6.94 54.11 -21.10
CA GLU A 429 7.69 55.28 -20.63
C GLU A 429 9.10 55.27 -21.23
N THR A 430 9.28 56.11 -22.26
CA THR A 430 10.57 56.54 -22.78
C THR A 430 11.23 57.44 -21.74
N THR A 431 12.39 57.05 -21.19
CA THR A 431 13.33 58.02 -20.60
C THR A 431 14.77 57.60 -20.88
N SER A 432 15.46 58.43 -21.67
CA SER A 432 16.89 58.42 -21.94
C SER A 432 17.70 58.74 -20.69
N THR A 433 18.83 58.05 -20.43
CA THR A 433 20.01 58.65 -19.77
C THR A 433 21.29 57.81 -20.05
N THR A 434 22.15 58.38 -20.90
CA THR A 434 23.61 58.56 -20.79
C THR A 434 24.51 57.46 -20.17
N GLU A 435 25.41 56.94 -21.02
CA GLU A 435 26.63 56.21 -20.67
C GLU A 435 27.60 57.04 -19.80
N SER A 436 28.17 56.42 -18.79
CA SER A 436 29.50 56.80 -18.28
C SER A 436 30.25 55.57 -17.81
N SER A 437 31.44 55.42 -18.39
CA SER A 437 32.43 54.38 -18.15
C SER A 437 32.97 54.41 -16.72
N GLU A 438 33.34 53.26 -16.18
CA GLU A 438 34.49 53.19 -15.28
C GLU A 438 35.22 51.85 -15.41
N THR A 439 36.54 51.98 -15.54
CA THR A 439 37.54 51.00 -15.93
C THR A 439 38.18 50.40 -14.68
N THR A 440 38.48 49.10 -14.65
CA THR A 440 39.34 48.50 -13.62
C THR A 440 40.79 48.46 -14.11
N GLU A 441 41.69 49.09 -13.36
CA GLU A 441 43.13 49.15 -13.59
C GLU A 441 43.80 47.77 -13.51
N THR A 442 44.71 47.51 -14.45
CA THR A 442 45.70 46.42 -14.42
C THR A 442 47.07 46.98 -14.07
N THR A 443 47.76 46.24 -13.21
CA THR A 443 49.06 46.49 -12.57
C THR A 443 50.19 46.84 -13.55
N ALA A 444 50.93 47.91 -13.23
CA ALA A 444 52.21 48.24 -13.86
C ALA A 444 53.37 47.48 -13.18
N VAL A 445 54.22 46.82 -13.99
CA VAL A 445 55.62 46.53 -13.63
C VAL A 445 56.50 46.95 -14.79
N THR A 446 57.30 47.97 -14.51
CA THR A 446 58.39 48.53 -15.32
C THR A 446 59.63 47.66 -15.22
N THR A 447 60.25 47.30 -16.34
CA THR A 447 61.72 47.26 -16.42
C THR A 447 62.20 47.57 -17.84
N THR A 448 62.90 48.69 -17.96
CA THR A 448 63.82 49.07 -19.04
C THR A 448 65.08 48.19 -19.03
N GLY A 449 65.54 47.80 -20.22
CA GLY A 449 66.81 47.13 -20.48
C GLY A 449 66.85 46.61 -21.90
#